data_AF-A0A8H8MFN9-F1
#
_entry.id   AF-A0A8H8MFN9-F1
#
_cell.length_a   1.000
_cell.length_b   1.000
_cell.length_c   1.000
_cell.angle_alpha   90.00
_cell.angle_beta   90.00
_cell.angle_gamma   90.00
#
_symmetry.space_group_name_H-M   'P 1'
#
loop_
_entity.id
_entity.type
_entity.pdbx_description
1 polymer ?
#
loop_
_entity_poly.entity_id
_entity_poly.type
_entity_poly.pdbx_seq_one_letter_code
_entity_poly.pdbx_strand_id
1 'polypeptide(L)'
;MASAATAETTRPTAVGWEKNTQGKLGPRLADLAPMMDPSRLADQAVDLNLKLMRWRILPALDLEKVSQTKCLLLGAGTLGCYVARTLMGWGVRTITLWILRVYRFQTQFDNHFSSFLKKIFPGVNATGIDMSIPMPGHPIPPAALEKTKADVAKLEALITEHDADVTIVTISLRRRIPWQIVLDQMCTVTRPGLAAIASSTAVEILVSLLQHPKGINAPAPKQDDENSESILGLVPHQLRGFLAQFSNKLITGAAYDKCTGCSETVIKEYESQGFEMMLKAFNETDSEAVMESVDWVEGAEGDDDF
;
A
#
# COMPACT_ATOMS: atom_id res chain seq x y z
N MET A 1 -91.94 3.04 41.57
CA MET A 1 -91.16 3.79 40.59
C MET A 1 -89.74 3.93 41.11
N ALA A 2 -88.83 3.05 40.68
CA ALA A 2 -87.40 3.18 40.97
C ALA A 2 -86.69 3.34 39.63
N SER A 3 -86.06 4.50 39.45
CA SER A 3 -85.37 4.93 38.24
C SER A 3 -84.15 4.02 37.98
N ALA A 4 -84.10 3.40 36.80
CA ALA A 4 -82.91 2.70 36.34
C ALA A 4 -81.87 3.75 35.90
N ALA A 5 -80.87 3.97 36.75
CA ALA A 5 -79.74 4.83 36.43
C ALA A 5 -78.93 4.21 35.28
N THR A 6 -78.91 4.89 34.14
CA THR A 6 -78.03 4.60 33.01
C THR A 6 -76.58 4.79 33.45
N ALA A 7 -75.82 3.71 33.56
CA ALA A 7 -74.38 3.77 33.80
C ALA A 7 -73.69 4.45 32.61
N GLU A 8 -73.22 5.67 32.79
CA GLU A 8 -72.39 6.37 31.82
C GLU A 8 -71.13 5.54 31.57
N THR A 9 -70.91 5.12 30.33
CA THR A 9 -69.71 4.43 29.89
C THR A 9 -68.57 5.46 29.78
N THR A 10 -68.02 5.87 30.92
CA THR A 10 -66.84 6.74 30.99
C THR A 10 -65.64 5.98 30.43
N ARG A 11 -65.20 6.34 29.23
CA ARG A 11 -63.99 5.78 28.60
C ARG A 11 -62.80 6.02 29.54
N PRO A 12 -62.00 4.98 29.89
CA PRO A 12 -60.85 5.17 30.75
C PRO A 12 -59.83 6.07 30.05
N THR A 13 -59.36 7.10 30.77
CA THR A 13 -58.29 7.99 30.31
C THR A 13 -56.97 7.22 30.28
N ALA A 14 -56.45 6.97 29.07
CA ALA A 14 -55.15 6.33 28.90
C ALA A 14 -54.02 7.31 29.25
N VAL A 15 -53.25 6.99 30.29
CA VAL A 15 -52.01 7.66 30.71
C VAL A 15 -50.92 6.61 30.87
N GLY A 16 -49.64 6.97 30.68
CA GLY A 16 -48.53 6.03 30.86
C GLY A 16 -47.33 6.19 29.94
N TRP A 17 -47.30 7.20 29.08
CA TRP A 17 -46.12 7.47 28.25
C TRP A 17 -44.91 7.80 29.14
N GLU A 18 -43.85 7.01 28.98
CA GLU A 18 -42.58 7.25 29.66
C GLU A 18 -41.97 8.57 29.17
N LYS A 19 -41.48 9.38 30.11
CA LYS A 19 -40.76 10.61 29.78
C LYS A 19 -39.33 10.29 29.33
N ASN A 20 -38.82 11.07 28.39
CA ASN A 20 -37.40 11.01 28.05
C ASN A 20 -36.52 11.54 29.21
N THR A 21 -35.20 11.45 29.08
CA THR A 21 -34.24 11.95 30.09
C THR A 21 -34.36 13.47 30.34
N GLN A 22 -35.01 14.22 29.44
CA GLN A 22 -35.30 15.65 29.57
C GLN A 22 -36.70 15.92 30.18
N GLY A 23 -37.39 14.90 30.68
CA GLY A 23 -38.71 15.03 31.31
C GLY A 23 -39.87 15.34 30.35
N LYS A 24 -39.63 15.33 29.03
CA LYS A 24 -40.63 15.56 28.00
C LYS A 24 -41.25 14.24 27.55
N LEU A 25 -42.52 14.28 27.19
CA LEU A 25 -43.22 13.16 26.54
C LEU A 25 -42.75 13.11 25.08
N GLY A 26 -41.76 12.27 24.82
CA GLY A 26 -41.16 12.12 23.49
C GLY A 26 -40.44 10.77 23.37
N PRO A 27 -40.29 10.25 22.16
CA PRO A 27 -39.64 8.96 21.94
C PRO A 27 -38.17 9.00 22.36
N ARG A 28 -37.65 7.86 22.85
CA ARG A 28 -36.22 7.66 23.04
C ARG A 28 -35.63 7.05 21.76
N LEU A 29 -34.61 7.69 21.22
CA LEU A 29 -33.84 7.19 20.08
C LEU A 29 -32.48 6.73 20.58
N ALA A 30 -32.08 5.51 20.23
CA ALA A 30 -30.77 4.95 20.57
C ALA A 30 -30.10 4.44 19.28
N ASP A 31 -28.85 4.85 19.04
CA ASP A 31 -28.04 4.27 17.96
C ASP A 31 -27.44 2.95 18.44
N LEU A 32 -28.01 1.83 17.97
CA LEU A 32 -27.52 0.49 18.24
C LEU A 32 -26.51 0.00 17.20
N ALA A 33 -26.21 0.79 16.16
CA ALA A 33 -25.28 0.38 15.12
C ALA A 33 -23.88 -0.01 15.67
N PRO A 34 -23.30 0.67 16.67
CA PRO A 34 -22.01 0.25 17.24
C PRO A 34 -22.01 -1.16 17.88
N MET A 35 -23.19 -1.70 18.22
CA MET A 35 -23.35 -3.01 18.87
C MET A 35 -24.01 -4.06 17.97
N MET A 36 -24.71 -3.65 16.91
CA MET A 36 -25.52 -4.55 16.09
C MET A 36 -25.18 -4.51 14.59
N ASP A 37 -24.48 -3.49 14.10
CA ASP A 37 -24.03 -3.45 12.70
C ASP A 37 -22.81 -4.36 12.52
N PRO A 38 -22.91 -5.46 11.73
CA PRO A 38 -21.80 -6.38 11.53
C PRO A 38 -20.54 -5.70 10.96
N SER A 39 -20.71 -4.63 10.17
CA SER A 39 -19.58 -3.92 9.56
C SER A 39 -18.81 -3.14 10.62
N ARG A 40 -19.51 -2.37 11.46
CA ARG A 40 -18.89 -1.62 12.57
C ARG A 40 -18.28 -2.53 13.63
N LEU A 41 -18.91 -3.68 13.89
CA LEU A 41 -18.37 -4.69 14.81
C LEU A 41 -17.07 -5.29 14.25
N ALA A 42 -16.99 -5.55 12.94
CA ALA A 42 -15.77 -6.02 12.30
C ALA A 42 -14.65 -4.96 12.38
N ASP A 43 -14.97 -3.68 12.15
CA ASP A 43 -14.01 -2.57 12.27
C ASP A 43 -13.44 -2.51 13.70
N GLN A 44 -14.32 -2.54 14.71
CA GLN A 44 -13.92 -2.53 16.11
C GLN A 44 -13.09 -3.76 16.50
N ALA A 45 -13.42 -4.95 15.98
CA ALA A 45 -12.70 -6.18 16.30
C ALA A 45 -11.25 -6.16 15.75
N VAL A 46 -11.05 -5.67 14.52
CA VAL A 46 -9.71 -5.52 13.93
C VAL A 46 -8.89 -4.50 14.72
N ASP A 47 -9.47 -3.33 15.03
CA ASP A 47 -8.79 -2.31 15.82
C ASP A 47 -8.45 -2.80 17.22
N LEU A 48 -9.33 -3.56 17.85
CA LEU A 48 -9.11 -4.10 19.18
C LEU A 48 -7.94 -5.09 19.20
N ASN A 49 -7.82 -5.95 18.18
CA ASN A 49 -6.70 -6.88 18.08
C ASN A 49 -5.35 -6.13 18.06
N LEU A 50 -5.24 -5.09 17.24
CA LEU A 50 -4.03 -4.27 17.15
C LEU A 50 -3.78 -3.48 18.45
N LYS A 51 -4.82 -2.90 19.05
CA LYS A 51 -4.74 -2.22 20.35
C LYS A 51 -4.26 -3.16 21.46
N LEU A 52 -4.67 -4.43 21.44
CA LEU A 52 -4.19 -5.43 22.40
C LEU A 52 -2.70 -5.71 22.23
N MET A 53 -2.17 -5.77 20.99
CA MET A 53 -0.72 -5.89 20.77
C MET A 53 0.02 -4.69 21.37
N ARG A 54 -0.48 -3.47 21.12
CA ARG A 54 0.08 -2.25 21.70
C ARG A 54 0.07 -2.29 23.23
N TRP A 55 -1.08 -2.59 23.84
CA TRP A 55 -1.21 -2.55 25.30
C TRP A 55 -0.43 -3.65 26.02
N ARG A 56 -0.29 -4.83 25.42
CA ARG A 56 0.33 -5.99 26.08
C ARG A 56 1.81 -6.15 25.79
N ILE A 57 2.26 -5.78 24.60
CA ILE A 57 3.60 -6.13 24.12
C ILE A 57 4.40 -4.87 23.79
N LEU A 58 3.81 -3.94 23.00
CA LEU A 58 4.53 -2.78 22.46
C LEU A 58 3.78 -1.46 22.71
N PRO A 59 3.84 -0.87 23.92
CA PRO A 59 3.07 0.34 24.26
C PRO A 59 3.35 1.55 23.37
N ALA A 60 4.59 1.64 22.87
CA ALA A 60 5.07 2.69 21.97
C ALA A 60 4.60 2.54 20.51
N LEU A 61 3.92 1.44 20.16
CA LEU A 61 3.41 1.19 18.81
C LEU A 61 2.36 2.21 18.39
N ASP A 62 2.66 2.95 17.32
CA ASP A 62 1.75 3.93 16.74
C ASP A 62 0.88 3.28 15.67
N LEU A 63 -0.30 2.81 16.08
CA LEU A 63 -1.27 2.18 15.20
C LEU A 63 -1.96 3.19 14.27
N GLU A 64 -2.03 4.47 14.65
CA GLU A 64 -2.69 5.49 13.82
C GLU A 64 -1.89 5.72 12.55
N LYS A 65 -0.56 5.86 12.65
CA LYS A 65 0.34 5.94 11.49
C LYS A 65 0.13 4.79 10.51
N VAL A 66 0.08 3.56 11.01
CA VAL A 66 -0.11 2.37 10.16
C VAL A 66 -1.49 2.40 9.50
N SER A 67 -2.54 2.72 10.24
CA SER A 67 -3.92 2.73 9.71
C SER A 67 -4.16 3.83 8.65
N GLN A 68 -3.51 4.99 8.80
CA GLN A 68 -3.64 6.15 7.92
C GLN A 68 -2.78 6.04 6.66
N THR A 69 -1.79 5.16 6.66
CA THR A 69 -0.92 4.93 5.50
C THR A 69 -1.78 4.49 4.30
N LYS A 70 -1.61 5.17 3.18
CA LYS A 70 -2.22 4.78 1.91
C LYS A 70 -1.22 3.88 1.18
N CYS A 71 -1.67 2.73 0.68
CA CYS A 71 -0.81 1.77 0.00
C CYS A 71 -1.20 1.56 -1.47
N LEU A 72 -0.38 2.04 -2.41
CA LEU A 72 -0.35 1.71 -3.82
C LEU A 72 0.45 0.41 -4.05
N LEU A 73 -0.22 -0.61 -4.56
CA LEU A 73 0.36 -1.91 -4.88
C LEU A 73 0.47 -2.03 -6.40
N LEU A 74 1.71 -2.06 -6.91
CA LEU A 74 1.99 -2.07 -8.35
C LEU A 74 1.95 -3.47 -8.96
N GLY A 75 0.88 -4.22 -8.72
CA GLY A 75 0.69 -5.54 -9.31
C GLY A 75 -0.31 -6.39 -8.55
N ALA A 76 -1.26 -6.99 -9.29
CA ALA A 76 -2.30 -7.85 -8.75
C ALA A 76 -1.98 -9.35 -8.73
N GLY A 77 -0.70 -9.69 -8.92
CA GLY A 77 -0.26 -11.08 -8.93
C GLY A 77 -0.30 -11.73 -7.54
N THR A 78 0.38 -12.88 -7.42
CA THR A 78 0.47 -13.62 -6.15
C THR A 78 1.04 -12.76 -5.02
N LEU A 79 2.08 -11.97 -5.29
CA LEU A 79 2.70 -11.09 -4.30
C LEU A 79 1.70 -10.02 -3.81
N GLY A 80 1.10 -9.25 -4.72
CA GLY A 80 0.17 -8.17 -4.35
C GLY A 80 -1.03 -8.65 -3.53
N CYS A 81 -1.56 -9.85 -3.84
CA CYS A 81 -2.63 -10.46 -3.06
C CYS A 81 -2.22 -10.79 -1.62
N TYR A 82 -1.01 -11.35 -1.41
CA TYR A 82 -0.52 -11.65 -0.07
C TYR A 82 -0.19 -10.38 0.70
N VAL A 83 0.47 -9.42 0.07
CA VAL A 83 0.78 -8.12 0.67
C VAL A 83 -0.49 -7.41 1.14
N ALA A 84 -1.52 -7.32 0.30
CA ALA A 84 -2.78 -6.67 0.67
C ALA A 84 -3.45 -7.32 1.89
N ARG A 85 -3.40 -8.65 2.01
CA ARG A 85 -3.92 -9.36 3.19
C ARG A 85 -3.14 -9.02 4.45
N THR A 86 -1.81 -9.00 4.37
CA THR A 86 -0.96 -8.67 5.52
C THR A 86 -1.13 -7.20 5.93
N LEU A 87 -1.25 -6.28 4.98
CA LEU A 87 -1.55 -4.86 5.24
C LEU A 87 -2.89 -4.67 5.97
N MET A 88 -3.94 -5.36 5.53
CA MET A 88 -5.23 -5.34 6.25
C MET A 88 -5.11 -5.91 7.67
N GLY A 89 -4.28 -6.94 7.86
CA GLY A 89 -3.97 -7.50 9.17
C GLY A 89 -3.35 -6.48 10.12
N TRP A 90 -2.51 -5.57 9.58
CA TRP A 90 -1.92 -4.44 10.30
C TRP A 90 -2.85 -3.22 10.43
N GLY A 91 -4.08 -3.29 9.92
CA GLY A 91 -5.08 -2.22 10.05
C GLY A 91 -5.00 -1.14 8.97
N VAL A 92 -4.22 -1.33 7.92
CA VAL A 92 -4.18 -0.41 6.76
C VAL A 92 -5.56 -0.37 6.11
N ARG A 93 -6.09 0.85 5.92
CA ARG A 93 -7.46 1.04 5.42
C ARG A 93 -7.52 1.39 3.94
N THR A 94 -6.52 2.09 3.40
CA THR A 94 -6.53 2.57 2.02
C THR A 94 -5.54 1.78 1.17
N ILE A 95 -6.05 0.96 0.25
CA ILE A 95 -5.24 0.14 -0.63
C ILE A 95 -5.68 0.37 -2.09
N THR A 96 -4.79 0.94 -2.89
CA THR A 96 -5.00 1.10 -4.33
C THR A 96 -4.15 0.07 -5.06
N LEU A 97 -4.79 -0.75 -5.87
CA LEU A 97 -4.12 -1.80 -6.61
C LEU A 97 -4.04 -1.43 -8.09
N TRP A 98 -2.85 -1.53 -8.65
CA TRP A 98 -2.63 -1.45 -10.08
C TRP A 98 -2.50 -2.85 -10.69
N ILE A 99 -3.22 -3.10 -11.78
CA ILE A 99 -3.24 -4.38 -12.49
C ILE A 99 -2.49 -4.24 -13.82
N LEU A 100 -1.34 -4.90 -13.95
CA LEU A 100 -0.63 -5.00 -15.22
C LEU A 100 -1.23 -6.15 -16.05
N ARG A 101 -1.85 -5.82 -17.19
CA ARG A 101 -2.38 -6.80 -18.15
C ARG A 101 -1.26 -7.49 -18.96
N VAL A 102 -0.47 -8.36 -18.34
CA VAL A 102 0.52 -9.19 -19.06
C VAL A 102 -0.10 -10.48 -19.61
N TYR A 103 -1.16 -11.00 -18.99
CA TYR A 103 -1.74 -12.28 -19.40
C TYR A 103 -3.22 -12.18 -19.77
N ARG A 104 -3.52 -12.64 -21.00
CA ARG A 104 -4.85 -12.71 -21.62
C ARG A 104 -5.87 -13.59 -20.87
N PHE A 105 -5.46 -14.24 -19.78
CA PHE A 105 -6.30 -15.12 -18.94
C PHE A 105 -6.83 -14.46 -17.65
N GLN A 106 -6.51 -13.19 -17.37
CA GLN A 106 -6.84 -12.53 -16.11
C GLN A 106 -8.15 -11.71 -16.09
N THR A 107 -8.99 -11.78 -17.14
CA THR A 107 -10.18 -10.91 -17.30
C THR A 107 -11.24 -11.08 -16.21
N GLN A 108 -11.18 -12.13 -15.38
CA GLN A 108 -12.07 -12.29 -14.22
C GLN A 108 -11.57 -11.66 -12.92
N PHE A 109 -10.28 -11.31 -12.80
CA PHE A 109 -9.72 -10.70 -11.58
C PHE A 109 -9.89 -9.17 -11.54
N ASP A 110 -9.95 -8.51 -12.70
CA ASP A 110 -9.86 -7.05 -12.85
C ASP A 110 -10.93 -6.27 -12.04
N ASN A 111 -12.16 -6.78 -11.95
CA ASN A 111 -13.25 -6.14 -11.19
C ASN A 111 -13.49 -6.77 -9.80
N HIS A 112 -12.78 -7.85 -9.46
CA HIS A 112 -13.05 -8.62 -8.25
C HIS A 112 -12.08 -8.39 -7.11
N PHE A 113 -10.91 -7.81 -7.34
CA PHE A 113 -9.94 -7.64 -6.25
C PHE A 113 -10.45 -6.69 -5.14
N SER A 114 -10.93 -5.50 -5.52
CA SER A 114 -11.50 -4.54 -4.56
C SER A 114 -12.73 -5.13 -3.84
N SER A 115 -13.58 -5.86 -4.56
CA SER A 115 -14.72 -6.54 -3.95
C SER A 115 -14.30 -7.72 -3.07
N PHE A 116 -13.19 -8.38 -3.37
CA PHE A 116 -12.62 -9.45 -2.55
C PHE A 116 -12.06 -8.92 -1.24
N LEU A 117 -11.30 -7.81 -1.27
CA LEU A 117 -10.84 -7.17 -0.03
C LEU A 117 -12.02 -6.68 0.80
N LYS A 118 -13.03 -6.05 0.18
CA LYS A 118 -14.26 -5.62 0.87
C LYS A 118 -15.08 -6.80 1.43
N LYS A 119 -15.01 -7.99 0.83
CA LYS A 119 -15.61 -9.21 1.39
C LYS A 119 -14.88 -9.71 2.63
N ILE A 120 -13.57 -9.53 2.71
CA ILE A 120 -12.78 -9.87 3.90
C ILE A 120 -13.04 -8.85 5.01
N PHE A 121 -12.94 -7.57 4.66
CA PHE A 121 -13.08 -6.46 5.60
C PHE A 121 -13.84 -5.31 4.92
N PRO A 122 -15.14 -5.13 5.23
CA PRO A 122 -15.97 -4.11 4.57
C PRO A 122 -15.48 -2.67 4.74
N GLY A 123 -14.79 -2.36 5.85
CA GLY A 123 -14.21 -1.04 6.12
C GLY A 123 -12.96 -0.69 5.30
N VAL A 124 -12.48 -1.57 4.40
CA VAL A 124 -11.33 -1.27 3.54
C VAL A 124 -11.74 -0.33 2.38
N ASN A 125 -10.99 0.75 2.23
CA ASN A 125 -11.02 1.57 1.03
C ASN A 125 -10.08 0.96 -0.03
N ALA A 126 -10.58 -0.06 -0.72
CA ALA A 126 -9.87 -0.72 -1.82
C ALA A 126 -10.32 -0.18 -3.18
N THR A 127 -9.36 0.29 -4.00
CA THR A 127 -9.58 0.67 -5.40
C THR A 127 -8.70 -0.15 -6.33
N GLY A 128 -9.21 -0.49 -7.51
CA GLY A 128 -8.48 -1.22 -8.54
C GLY A 128 -8.40 -0.38 -9.81
N ILE A 129 -7.19 -0.20 -10.34
CA ILE A 129 -6.93 0.61 -11.52
C ILE A 129 -6.34 -0.27 -12.61
N ASP A 130 -7.03 -0.33 -13.74
CA ASP A 130 -6.56 -0.97 -14.96
C ASP A 130 -5.84 0.09 -15.82
N MET A 131 -4.53 -0.11 -16.01
CA MET A 131 -3.67 0.75 -16.83
C MET A 131 -2.41 -0.04 -17.24
N SER A 132 -1.71 0.38 -18.28
CA SER A 132 -0.51 -0.31 -18.75
C SER A 132 0.72 0.54 -18.48
N ILE A 133 1.77 -0.04 -17.87
CA ILE A 133 3.09 0.60 -17.85
C ILE A 133 3.84 0.13 -19.10
N PRO A 134 4.33 1.06 -19.93
CA PRO A 134 5.25 0.72 -21.00
C PRO A 134 6.56 0.18 -20.43
N MET A 135 7.08 -0.90 -21.03
CA MET A 135 8.38 -1.44 -20.68
C MET A 135 9.47 -0.75 -21.51
N PRO A 136 10.64 -0.43 -20.94
CA PRO A 136 11.82 -0.05 -21.72
C PRO A 136 12.12 -1.08 -22.81
N GLY A 137 12.61 -0.61 -23.97
CA GLY A 137 12.91 -1.46 -25.12
C GLY A 137 11.70 -2.03 -25.87
N HIS A 138 10.46 -1.66 -25.49
CA HIS A 138 9.24 -2.03 -26.21
C HIS A 138 8.64 -0.80 -26.88
N PRO A 139 8.81 -0.64 -28.21
CA PRO A 139 8.34 0.54 -28.91
C PRO A 139 6.84 0.76 -28.75
N ILE A 140 6.47 2.00 -28.43
CA ILE A 140 5.07 2.40 -28.30
C ILE A 140 4.55 2.77 -29.69
N PRO A 141 3.52 2.06 -30.22
CA PRO A 141 2.96 2.41 -31.50
C PRO A 141 2.35 3.82 -31.46
N PRO A 142 2.43 4.61 -32.54
CA PRO A 142 1.93 6.00 -32.55
C PRO A 142 0.46 6.13 -32.13
N ALA A 143 -0.36 5.13 -32.42
CA ALA A 143 -1.77 5.08 -32.03
C ALA A 143 -1.99 4.95 -30.50
N ALA A 144 -1.00 4.46 -29.75
CA ALA A 144 -1.09 4.29 -28.30
C ALA A 144 -0.39 5.41 -27.51
N LEU A 145 0.30 6.33 -28.19
CA LEU A 145 1.13 7.36 -27.54
C LEU A 145 0.35 8.26 -26.59
N GLU A 146 -0.79 8.80 -27.03
CA GLU A 146 -1.66 9.65 -26.20
C GLU A 146 -2.20 8.89 -24.98
N LYS A 147 -2.54 7.61 -25.16
CA LYS A 147 -2.99 6.76 -24.06
C LYS A 147 -1.86 6.52 -23.06
N THR A 148 -0.66 6.19 -23.53
CA THR A 148 0.50 5.96 -22.66
C THR A 148 0.88 7.21 -21.89
N LYS A 149 0.83 8.39 -22.53
CA LYS A 149 1.06 9.67 -21.86
C LYS A 149 0.04 9.92 -20.75
N ALA A 150 -1.24 9.65 -21.00
CA ALA A 150 -2.29 9.75 -19.99
C ALA A 150 -2.10 8.73 -18.85
N ASP A 151 -1.72 7.49 -19.16
CA ASP A 151 -1.46 6.44 -18.17
C ASP A 151 -0.26 6.81 -17.28
N VAL A 152 0.83 7.32 -17.86
CA VAL A 152 2.01 7.79 -17.09
C VAL A 152 1.66 8.96 -16.18
N ALA A 153 0.95 9.98 -16.69
CA ALA A 153 0.54 11.12 -15.87
C ALA A 153 -0.38 10.69 -14.71
N LYS A 154 -1.26 9.71 -14.96
CA LYS A 154 -2.10 9.11 -13.92
C LYS A 154 -1.27 8.36 -12.89
N LEU A 155 -0.22 7.65 -13.30
CA LEU A 155 0.68 6.94 -12.38
C LEU A 155 1.44 7.92 -11.48
N GLU A 156 1.98 9.00 -12.04
CA GLU A 156 2.66 10.07 -11.28
C GLU A 156 1.71 10.71 -10.25
N ALA A 157 0.46 10.97 -10.65
CA ALA A 157 -0.57 11.47 -9.73
C ALA A 157 -0.86 10.48 -8.60
N LEU A 158 -0.97 9.18 -8.91
CA LEU A 158 -1.21 8.13 -7.90
C LEU A 158 -0.05 7.99 -6.92
N ILE A 159 1.20 8.02 -7.41
CA ILE A 159 2.40 7.98 -6.57
C ILE A 159 2.41 9.19 -5.63
N THR A 160 2.07 10.37 -6.12
CA THR A 160 1.99 11.59 -5.32
C THR A 160 0.87 11.53 -4.27
N GLU A 161 -0.29 10.97 -4.62
CA GLU A 161 -1.45 10.85 -3.72
C GLU A 161 -1.24 9.85 -2.57
N HIS A 162 -0.49 8.78 -2.83
CA HIS A 162 -0.35 7.63 -1.93
C HIS A 162 0.85 7.74 -0.96
N ASP A 163 1.35 8.96 -0.72
CA ASP A 163 2.58 9.23 0.03
C ASP A 163 3.76 8.44 -0.57
N ALA A 164 4.46 9.07 -1.52
CA ALA A 164 5.52 8.47 -2.33
C ALA A 164 6.64 7.74 -1.55
N ASP A 165 6.75 7.98 -0.24
CA ASP A 165 7.85 7.55 0.62
C ASP A 165 7.69 6.13 1.20
N VAL A 166 6.47 5.58 1.26
CA VAL A 166 6.17 4.35 2.04
C VAL A 166 5.56 3.25 1.15
N THR A 167 5.35 3.52 -0.12
CA THR A 167 4.19 2.93 -0.78
C THR A 167 4.51 2.37 -2.17
N ILE A 168 5.47 1.44 -2.25
CA ILE A 168 5.61 0.57 -3.43
C ILE A 168 5.99 -0.85 -2.97
N VAL A 169 4.99 -1.70 -2.70
CA VAL A 169 5.24 -3.13 -2.58
C VAL A 169 5.13 -3.80 -3.95
N THR A 170 6.12 -3.49 -4.78
CA THR A 170 6.70 -4.40 -5.76
C THR A 170 8.21 -4.23 -5.68
N ILE A 171 8.82 -4.88 -4.68
CA ILE A 171 10.24 -5.20 -4.58
C ILE A 171 11.19 -4.17 -5.25
N SER A 172 11.24 -2.92 -4.76
CA SER A 172 12.42 -2.02 -4.86
C SER A 172 12.11 -0.67 -4.21
N LEU A 173 12.53 -0.49 -2.94
CA LEU A 173 12.26 0.69 -2.10
C LEU A 173 13.04 1.97 -2.45
N ARG A 174 13.43 2.22 -3.72
CA ARG A 174 14.21 3.44 -4.04
C ARG A 174 14.22 3.86 -5.52
N ARG A 175 13.06 3.92 -6.18
CA ARG A 175 13.01 4.32 -7.59
C ARG A 175 12.04 5.49 -7.76
N ARG A 176 12.60 6.68 -8.01
CA ARG A 176 11.86 7.93 -8.27
C ARG A 176 11.19 7.94 -9.65
N ILE A 177 11.47 6.93 -10.48
CA ILE A 177 11.20 6.93 -11.90
C ILE A 177 10.20 5.82 -12.27
N PRO A 178 9.07 6.12 -12.93
CA PRO A 178 7.97 5.17 -13.13
C PRO A 178 8.26 3.91 -13.97
N TRP A 179 9.21 3.94 -14.91
CA TRP A 179 9.42 2.82 -15.86
C TRP A 179 10.34 1.71 -15.36
N GLN A 180 11.15 1.95 -14.33
CA GLN A 180 12.08 0.96 -13.78
C GLN A 180 11.37 -0.10 -12.91
N ILE A 181 10.04 -0.08 -12.87
CA ILE A 181 9.17 -0.89 -12.00
C ILE A 181 8.99 -2.32 -12.55
N VAL A 182 9.32 -2.59 -13.82
CA VAL A 182 8.99 -3.85 -14.52
C VAL A 182 10.21 -4.78 -14.78
N LEU A 183 11.32 -4.57 -14.07
CA LEU A 183 12.61 -5.22 -14.42
C LEU A 183 12.84 -6.63 -13.82
N ASP A 184 11.94 -7.16 -13.01
CA ASP A 184 12.03 -8.56 -12.57
C ASP A 184 11.43 -9.48 -13.63
N GLN A 185 12.30 -10.32 -14.21
CA GLN A 185 12.03 -11.32 -15.25
C GLN A 185 10.60 -11.88 -15.23
N MET A 186 9.84 -11.58 -16.29
CA MET A 186 8.60 -12.26 -16.59
C MET A 186 8.91 -13.77 -16.76
N CYS A 187 8.15 -14.62 -16.06
CA CYS A 187 8.13 -16.09 -16.22
C CYS A 187 9.05 -16.96 -15.34
N THR A 188 9.40 -16.56 -14.11
CA THR A 188 10.03 -17.52 -13.17
C THR A 188 8.98 -18.36 -12.43
N VAL A 189 9.02 -19.69 -12.59
CA VAL A 189 8.24 -20.61 -11.74
C VAL A 189 8.85 -20.59 -10.34
N THR A 190 8.19 -19.92 -9.40
CA THR A 190 8.67 -19.83 -8.01
C THR A 190 8.06 -20.93 -7.13
N ARG A 191 8.81 -21.43 -6.15
CA ARG A 191 8.25 -22.29 -5.08
C ARG A 191 7.07 -21.56 -4.42
N PRO A 192 5.89 -22.20 -4.24
CA PRO A 192 4.67 -21.51 -3.77
C PRO A 192 4.81 -20.75 -2.45
N GLY A 193 5.68 -21.20 -1.54
CA GLY A 193 5.92 -20.54 -0.26
C GLY A 193 6.72 -19.24 -0.33
N LEU A 194 7.43 -18.96 -1.43
CA LEU A 194 8.29 -17.77 -1.56
C LEU A 194 7.47 -16.48 -1.54
N ALA A 195 6.38 -16.43 -2.29
CA ALA A 195 5.56 -15.23 -2.39
C ALA A 195 4.96 -14.84 -1.03
N ALA A 196 4.50 -15.81 -0.25
CA ALA A 196 3.95 -15.56 1.09
C ALA A 196 5.01 -14.99 2.04
N ILE A 197 6.20 -15.60 2.08
CA ILE A 197 7.30 -15.17 2.94
C ILE A 197 7.81 -13.78 2.54
N ALA A 198 8.04 -13.57 1.24
CA ALA A 198 8.47 -12.27 0.73
C ALA A 198 7.44 -11.17 1.05
N SER A 199 6.14 -11.47 0.90
CA SER A 199 5.06 -10.52 1.18
C SER A 199 4.96 -10.19 2.67
N SER A 200 5.02 -11.19 3.55
CA SER A 200 4.98 -10.95 4.99
C SER A 200 6.19 -10.12 5.41
N THR A 201 7.38 -10.47 4.95
CA THR A 201 8.58 -9.73 5.33
C THR A 201 8.60 -8.31 4.78
N ALA A 202 8.10 -8.08 3.55
CA ALA A 202 7.98 -6.74 3.01
C ALA A 202 7.06 -5.84 3.85
N VAL A 203 5.93 -6.36 4.31
CA VAL A 203 5.00 -5.61 5.18
C VAL A 203 5.60 -5.40 6.57
N GLU A 204 6.31 -6.37 7.14
CA GLU A 204 6.98 -6.17 8.44
C GLU A 204 8.08 -5.10 8.37
N ILE A 205 8.88 -5.08 7.30
CA ILE A 205 9.88 -4.02 7.07
C ILE A 205 9.20 -2.66 6.92
N LEU A 206 8.09 -2.60 6.18
CA LEU A 206 7.30 -1.39 5.98
C LEU A 206 6.80 -0.82 7.31
N VAL A 207 6.16 -1.65 8.14
CA VAL A 207 5.64 -1.21 9.43
C VAL A 207 6.79 -0.81 10.35
N SER A 208 7.90 -1.56 10.35
CA SER A 208 9.10 -1.21 11.14
C SER A 208 9.71 0.13 10.72
N LEU A 209 9.71 0.44 9.42
CA LEU A 209 10.14 1.72 8.85
C LEU A 209 9.21 2.87 9.28
N LEU A 210 7.89 2.66 9.23
CA LEU A 210 6.89 3.64 9.69
C LEU A 210 7.01 3.97 11.18
N GLN A 211 7.40 2.99 11.99
CA GLN A 211 7.62 3.18 13.42
C GLN A 211 9.01 3.74 13.75
N HIS A 212 9.96 3.73 12.81
CA HIS A 212 11.30 4.24 13.04
C HIS A 212 11.28 5.78 13.19
N PRO A 213 11.99 6.37 14.17
CA PRO A 213 12.01 7.83 14.38
C PRO A 213 12.42 8.62 13.13
N LYS A 214 13.35 8.08 12.36
CA LYS A 214 13.85 8.65 11.08
C LYS A 214 13.01 8.30 9.85
N GLY A 215 11.96 7.46 9.98
CA GLY A 215 11.11 7.04 8.86
C GLY A 215 11.92 6.50 7.68
N ILE A 216 11.66 6.99 6.47
CA ILE A 216 12.39 6.66 5.23
C ILE A 216 13.91 6.92 5.31
N ASN A 217 14.35 7.82 6.19
CA ASN A 217 15.76 8.13 6.41
C ASN A 217 16.40 7.25 7.47
N ALA A 218 15.77 6.13 7.85
CA ALA A 218 16.35 5.13 8.72
C ALA A 218 17.67 4.60 8.11
N PRO A 219 18.77 4.60 8.87
CA PRO A 219 20.04 4.05 8.40
C PRO A 219 19.95 2.53 8.26
N ALA A 220 20.72 1.98 7.33
CA ALA A 220 20.89 0.54 7.25
C ALA A 220 21.53 0.01 8.55
N PRO A 221 21.11 -1.16 9.07
CA PRO A 221 21.67 -1.72 10.28
C PRO A 221 23.13 -2.10 10.04
N LYS A 222 24.00 -1.76 11.00
CA LYS A 222 25.39 -2.21 11.01
C LYS A 222 25.44 -3.66 11.51
N GLN A 223 26.48 -4.40 11.12
CA GLN A 223 26.58 -5.85 11.34
C GLN A 223 26.56 -6.29 12.82
N ASP A 224 26.73 -5.36 13.77
CA ASP A 224 26.74 -5.62 15.22
C ASP A 224 25.78 -4.70 16.01
N ASP A 225 24.87 -3.99 15.34
CA ASP A 225 23.95 -3.06 16.00
C ASP A 225 22.70 -3.82 16.48
N GLU A 226 22.74 -4.36 17.70
CA GLU A 226 21.56 -4.98 18.34
C GLU A 226 20.51 -3.93 18.74
N ASN A 227 20.89 -2.64 18.81
CA ASN A 227 19.99 -1.54 19.16
C ASN A 227 19.38 -0.89 17.91
N SER A 228 18.32 -1.52 17.42
CA SER A 228 17.39 -0.85 16.52
C SER A 228 16.67 0.30 17.24
N GLU A 229 16.69 1.51 16.67
CA GLU A 229 15.85 2.64 17.13
C GLU A 229 14.34 2.38 16.89
N SER A 230 13.99 1.46 15.98
CA SER A 230 12.58 1.06 15.76
C SER A 230 12.15 0.04 16.80
N ILE A 231 10.95 0.27 17.36
CA ILE A 231 10.28 -0.56 18.36
C ILE A 231 9.92 -1.98 17.86
N LEU A 232 9.92 -2.19 16.55
CA LEU A 232 9.64 -3.48 15.91
C LEU A 232 10.91 -4.24 15.52
N GLY A 233 12.09 -3.69 15.84
CA GLY A 233 13.38 -4.26 15.49
C GLY A 233 13.96 -3.68 14.20
N LEU A 234 14.95 -4.38 13.65
CA LEU A 234 15.81 -3.89 12.58
C LEU A 234 15.02 -3.48 11.32
N VAL A 235 15.47 -2.39 10.69
CA VAL A 235 14.96 -1.91 9.40
C VAL A 235 16.04 -2.15 8.33
N PRO A 236 16.10 -3.34 7.70
CA PRO A 236 17.16 -3.66 6.76
C PRO A 236 17.01 -2.92 5.43
N HIS A 237 18.14 -2.55 4.82
CA HIS A 237 18.16 -1.97 3.48
C HIS A 237 17.73 -2.99 2.41
N GLN A 238 18.33 -4.18 2.42
CA GLN A 238 17.94 -5.30 1.57
C GLN A 238 17.94 -6.60 2.38
N LEU A 239 16.91 -7.43 2.15
CA LEU A 239 16.82 -8.78 2.67
C LEU A 239 16.77 -9.78 1.51
N ARG A 240 17.66 -10.78 1.51
CA ARG A 240 17.62 -11.91 0.57
C ARG A 240 17.40 -13.21 1.32
N GLY A 241 16.27 -13.86 1.06
CA GLY A 241 15.92 -15.16 1.64
C GLY A 241 16.23 -16.31 0.70
N PHE A 242 16.80 -17.40 1.23
CA PHE A 242 17.14 -18.62 0.51
C PHE A 242 16.39 -19.81 1.13
N LEU A 243 15.29 -20.23 0.50
CA LEU A 243 14.46 -21.33 1.01
C LEU A 243 15.08 -22.73 0.85
N ALA A 244 16.17 -22.88 0.11
CA ALA A 244 16.86 -24.16 0.07
C ALA A 244 17.64 -24.39 1.37
N GLN A 245 18.22 -23.33 1.94
CA GLN A 245 18.99 -23.35 3.19
C GLN A 245 18.23 -22.81 4.40
N PHE A 246 16.99 -22.33 4.20
CA PHE A 246 16.21 -21.60 5.22
C PHE A 246 17.02 -20.49 5.89
N SER A 247 17.77 -19.74 5.09
CA SER A 247 18.64 -18.66 5.57
C SER A 247 18.24 -17.32 4.98
N ASN A 248 18.46 -16.26 5.75
CA ASN A 248 18.23 -14.88 5.35
C ASN A 248 19.55 -14.11 5.44
N LYS A 249 19.82 -13.26 4.45
CA LYS A 249 20.98 -12.37 4.42
C LYS A 249 20.54 -10.92 4.39
N LEU A 250 21.05 -10.13 5.31
CA LEU A 250 20.97 -8.67 5.26
C LEU A 250 22.07 -8.15 4.35
N ILE A 251 21.71 -7.27 3.43
CA ILE A 251 22.64 -6.66 2.48
C ILE A 251 22.43 -5.15 2.52
N THR A 252 23.54 -4.43 2.50
CA THR A 252 23.56 -2.97 2.37
C THR A 252 24.29 -2.63 1.08
N GLY A 253 23.60 -2.00 0.14
CA GLY A 253 24.21 -1.41 -1.07
C GLY A 253 24.45 0.09 -0.91
N ALA A 254 25.51 0.60 -1.54
CA ALA A 254 25.72 2.03 -1.72
C ALA A 254 24.87 2.56 -2.89
N ALA A 255 24.57 3.86 -2.89
CA ALA A 255 24.04 4.51 -4.08
C ALA A 255 25.11 4.47 -5.18
N TYR A 256 24.69 4.29 -6.43
CA TYR A 256 25.59 4.21 -7.57
C TYR A 256 25.34 5.37 -8.51
N ASP A 257 26.39 6.12 -8.84
CA ASP A 257 26.28 7.37 -9.60
C ASP A 257 25.86 7.17 -11.05
N LYS A 258 26.02 5.96 -11.60
CA LYS A 258 25.52 5.58 -12.92
C LYS A 258 24.26 4.71 -12.85
N CYS A 259 23.52 4.76 -11.74
CA CYS A 259 22.26 4.03 -11.60
C CYS A 259 21.22 4.54 -12.59
N THR A 260 20.65 3.63 -13.37
CA THR A 260 19.70 3.90 -14.44
C THR A 260 18.34 4.41 -13.95
N GLY A 261 18.06 4.29 -12.64
CA GLY A 261 16.80 4.70 -12.03
C GLY A 261 16.90 5.75 -10.91
N CYS A 262 18.09 6.05 -10.40
CA CYS A 262 18.25 7.03 -9.31
C CYS A 262 19.54 7.85 -9.34
N SER A 263 20.37 7.74 -10.38
CA SER A 263 21.51 8.65 -10.55
C SER A 263 21.01 10.09 -10.68
N GLU A 264 21.83 11.04 -10.22
CA GLU A 264 21.51 12.46 -10.36
C GLU A 264 21.32 12.87 -11.82
N THR A 265 22.13 12.30 -12.72
CA THR A 265 22.05 12.53 -14.16
C THR A 265 20.67 12.19 -14.69
N VAL A 266 20.17 10.97 -14.41
CA VAL A 266 18.86 10.52 -14.88
C VAL A 266 17.73 11.33 -14.25
N ILE A 267 17.85 11.71 -12.97
CA ILE A 267 16.84 12.54 -12.29
C ILE A 267 16.74 13.93 -12.93
N LYS A 268 17.89 14.60 -13.13
CA LYS A 268 17.94 15.93 -13.77
C LYS A 268 17.38 15.89 -15.19
N GLU A 269 17.70 14.82 -15.92
CA GLU A 269 17.21 14.63 -17.28
C GLU A 269 15.68 14.46 -17.30
N TYR A 270 15.15 13.63 -16.41
CA TYR A 270 13.71 13.42 -16.27
C TYR A 270 12.97 14.69 -15.84
N GLU A 271 13.54 15.49 -14.93
CA GLU A 271 13.00 16.78 -14.53
C GLU A 271 12.97 17.80 -15.69
N SER A 272 13.91 17.69 -16.65
CA SER A 272 14.01 18.59 -17.80
C SER A 272 13.14 18.17 -19.00
N GLN A 273 13.11 16.89 -19.35
CA GLN A 273 12.44 16.36 -20.56
C GLN A 273 11.13 15.61 -20.27
N GLY A 274 10.90 15.19 -19.03
CA GLY A 274 9.67 14.49 -18.59
C GLY A 274 9.32 13.28 -19.46
N PHE A 275 8.11 13.28 -20.04
CA PHE A 275 7.61 12.19 -20.86
C PHE A 275 8.41 11.94 -22.15
N GLU A 276 9.12 12.95 -22.68
CA GLU A 276 9.91 12.77 -23.90
C GLU A 276 11.13 11.87 -23.67
N MET A 277 11.80 12.01 -22.52
CA MET A 277 12.87 11.10 -22.10
C MET A 277 12.36 9.67 -21.98
N MET A 278 11.20 9.49 -21.36
CA MET A 278 10.54 8.18 -21.24
C MET A 278 10.26 7.56 -22.60
N LEU A 279 9.67 8.34 -23.51
CA LEU A 279 9.34 7.88 -24.85
C LEU A 279 10.58 7.44 -25.64
N LYS A 280 11.71 8.15 -25.50
CA LYS A 280 13.00 7.73 -26.08
C LYS A 280 13.44 6.39 -25.49
N ALA A 281 13.44 6.27 -24.15
CA ALA A 281 13.82 5.03 -23.46
C ALA A 281 12.92 3.82 -23.80
N PHE A 282 11.64 4.03 -24.11
CA PHE A 282 10.74 2.96 -24.55
C PHE A 282 11.00 2.50 -25.99
N ASN A 283 11.33 3.44 -26.87
CA ASN A 283 11.45 3.18 -28.31
C ASN A 283 12.86 2.72 -28.72
N GLU A 284 13.88 2.99 -27.92
CA GLU A 284 15.24 2.53 -28.18
C GLU A 284 15.41 1.06 -27.76
N THR A 285 15.88 0.24 -28.71
CA THR A 285 16.01 -1.22 -28.56
C THR A 285 17.23 -1.59 -27.70
N ASP A 286 18.21 -0.69 -27.60
CA ASP A 286 19.30 -0.71 -26.63
C ASP A 286 19.02 0.35 -25.56
N SER A 287 18.28 -0.02 -24.52
CA SER A 287 18.06 0.86 -23.36
C SER A 287 19.37 1.25 -22.63
N GLU A 288 20.48 0.56 -22.92
CA GLU A 288 21.83 0.90 -22.45
C GLU A 288 22.46 2.06 -23.24
N ALA A 289 22.16 2.20 -24.54
CA ALA A 289 22.77 3.22 -25.42
C ALA A 289 22.26 4.65 -25.15
N VAL A 290 21.00 4.82 -24.74
CA VAL A 290 20.46 6.13 -24.28
C VAL A 290 21.34 6.69 -23.16
N MET A 291 21.80 5.83 -22.25
CA MET A 291 22.58 6.24 -21.09
C MET A 291 24.08 6.40 -21.38
N GLU A 292 24.62 5.75 -22.40
CA GLU A 292 25.96 6.05 -22.93
C GLU A 292 25.98 7.39 -23.69
N SER A 293 24.85 7.82 -24.26
CA SER A 293 24.73 9.11 -24.97
C SER A 293 24.52 10.33 -24.07
N VAL A 294 24.31 10.11 -22.77
CA VAL A 294 24.31 11.22 -21.80
C VAL A 294 25.77 11.60 -21.57
N ASP A 295 26.14 12.85 -21.87
CA ASP A 295 27.49 13.37 -21.65
C ASP A 295 27.86 13.23 -20.17
N TRP A 296 28.53 12.14 -19.82
CA TRP A 296 29.13 11.95 -18.51
C TRP A 296 30.29 12.93 -18.41
N VAL A 297 30.08 14.05 -17.73
CA VAL A 297 31.20 14.89 -17.31
C VAL A 297 32.04 14.03 -16.37
N GLU A 298 33.18 13.54 -16.86
CA GLU A 298 34.18 12.85 -16.06
C GLU A 298 34.66 13.83 -14.99
N GLY A 299 34.05 13.74 -13.80
CA GLY A 299 34.58 14.34 -12.60
C GLY A 299 35.91 13.66 -12.30
N ALA A 300 36.97 14.47 -12.19
CA ALA A 300 38.35 14.05 -11.95
C ALA A 300 38.43 12.89 -10.95
N GLU A 301 39.12 11.83 -11.36
CA GLU A 301 39.52 10.71 -10.52
C GLU A 301 40.12 11.22 -9.21
N GLY A 302 39.37 11.06 -8.12
CA GLY A 302 39.92 11.04 -6.78
C GLY A 302 40.30 9.60 -6.46
N ASP A 303 41.59 9.36 -6.23
CA ASP A 303 42.14 8.11 -5.74
C ASP A 303 41.46 7.70 -4.42
N ASP A 304 40.50 6.79 -4.47
CA ASP A 304 39.93 6.16 -3.28
C ASP A 304 40.32 4.67 -3.25
N ASP A 305 41.55 4.42 -2.78
CA ASP A 305 41.90 3.16 -2.10
C ASP A 305 41.08 3.08 -0.81
N PHE A 306 40.17 2.10 -0.68
CA PHE A 306 39.90 1.23 0.50
C PHE A 306 38.60 0.42 0.37
#